data_AF-A0A1Y4MD57-F1
#
_entry.id   AF-A0A1Y4MD57-F1
#
_cell.length_a   1.000
_cell.length_b   1.000
_cell.length_c   1.000
_cell.angle_alpha   90.00
_cell.angle_beta   90.00
_cell.angle_gamma   90.00
#
_symmetry.space_group_name_H-M   'P 1'
#
loop_
_entity.id
_entity.type
_entity.pdbx_description
1 polymer ?
#
loop_
_entity_poly.entity_id
_entity_poly.type
_entity_poly.pdbx_seq_one_letter_code
_entity_poly.pdbx_strand_id
1 'polypeptide(L)'
;MSNNKPLHNYEFFSHTSCEFFPCHPTQNPENFNCLFCYCPLYLMGEKCGGNFTYTPGGIKDCSACLLPHRRENYSYIVGKLMEGGEKP
;
A
#
# COMPACT_ATOMS: atom_id res chain seq x y z
N MET A 1 33.66 -3.98 10.97
CA MET A 1 32.39 -4.46 10.37
C MET A 1 31.33 -3.45 10.75
N SER A 2 31.01 -2.49 9.86
CA SER A 2 30.00 -1.49 10.17
C SER A 2 28.62 -2.15 10.17
N ASN A 3 27.97 -2.17 11.33
CA ASN A 3 26.55 -2.52 11.47
C ASN A 3 25.70 -1.44 10.81
N ASN A 4 25.66 -1.45 9.48
CA ASN A 4 24.82 -0.57 8.68
C ASN A 4 23.46 -1.26 8.46
N LYS A 5 22.74 -1.53 9.57
CA LYS A 5 21.37 -2.05 9.48
C LYS A 5 20.47 -0.87 9.08
N PRO A 6 19.81 -0.90 7.92
CA PRO A 6 18.85 0.15 7.57
C PRO A 6 17.75 0.17 8.65
N LEU A 7 17.43 1.35 9.17
CA LEU A 7 16.60 1.48 10.38
C LEU A 7 15.17 0.91 10.24
N HIS A 8 14.67 0.66 9.02
CA HIS A 8 13.25 0.38 8.78
C HIS A 8 12.97 -0.62 7.64
N ASN A 9 13.70 -1.74 7.58
CA ASN A 9 13.48 -2.78 6.55
C ASN A 9 12.06 -3.40 6.56
N TYR A 10 11.27 -3.19 7.61
CA TYR A 10 9.90 -3.67 7.71
C TYR A 10 8.90 -2.82 6.92
N GLU A 11 9.29 -1.60 6.49
CA GLU A 11 8.40 -0.65 5.82
C GLU A 11 8.29 -0.90 4.31
N PHE A 12 9.22 -1.69 3.77
CA PHE A 12 9.33 -1.94 2.34
C PHE A 12 9.70 -3.38 2.05
N PHE A 13 8.93 -3.99 1.16
CA PHE A 13 9.22 -5.28 0.57
C PHE A 13 8.83 -5.23 -0.91
N SER A 14 9.61 -5.85 -1.80
CA SER A 14 9.27 -5.92 -3.22
C SER A 14 9.53 -7.32 -3.74
N HIS A 15 8.47 -8.02 -4.18
CA HIS A 15 8.54 -9.37 -4.71
C HIS A 15 8.55 -9.32 -6.24
N THR A 16 9.67 -8.90 -6.82
CA THR A 16 9.80 -8.68 -8.27
C THR A 16 9.66 -9.96 -9.11
N SER A 17 9.78 -11.14 -8.48
CA SER A 17 9.56 -12.46 -9.10
C SER A 17 8.10 -12.92 -9.11
N CYS A 18 7.17 -12.18 -8.51
CA CYS A 18 5.74 -12.50 -8.52
C CYS A 18 5.16 -12.40 -9.93
N GLU A 19 4.30 -13.36 -10.35
CA GLU A 19 3.64 -13.34 -11.66
C GLU A 19 2.71 -12.13 -11.88
N PHE A 20 2.34 -11.43 -10.81
CA PHE A 20 1.53 -10.23 -10.85
C PHE A 20 2.33 -8.94 -10.74
N PHE A 21 3.67 -8.98 -10.67
CA PHE A 21 4.47 -7.76 -10.47
C PHE A 21 4.71 -6.97 -11.77
N PRO A 22 4.54 -5.63 -11.78
CA PRO A 22 3.87 -4.83 -10.75
C PRO A 22 2.34 -5.01 -10.86
N CYS A 23 1.67 -5.18 -9.71
CA CYS A 23 0.21 -5.45 -9.74
C CYS A 23 -0.62 -4.20 -10.10
N HIS A 24 0.00 -3.02 -10.03
CA HIS A 24 -0.56 -1.76 -10.49
C HIS A 24 0.42 -1.09 -11.47
N PRO A 25 -0.07 -0.47 -12.56
CA PRO A 25 0.80 0.23 -13.50
C PRO A 25 1.64 1.31 -12.81
N THR A 26 2.96 1.28 -13.03
CA THR A 26 3.91 2.24 -12.49
C THR A 26 5.06 2.48 -13.46
N GLN A 27 5.66 3.68 -13.42
CA GLN A 27 6.90 4.00 -14.11
C GLN A 27 8.14 3.81 -13.22
N ASN A 28 7.94 3.45 -11.96
CA ASN A 28 8.99 3.33 -10.94
C ASN A 28 8.84 1.98 -10.21
N PRO A 29 9.22 0.85 -10.85
CA PRO A 29 9.14 -0.48 -10.25
C PRO A 29 10.09 -0.68 -9.06
N GLU A 30 11.20 0.05 -8.99
CA GLU A 30 12.20 -0.04 -7.92
C GLU A 30 11.71 0.49 -6.55
N ASN A 31 10.68 1.35 -6.56
CA ASN A 31 9.98 1.81 -5.37
C ASN A 31 8.61 1.15 -5.18
N PHE A 32 8.29 0.12 -5.97
CA PHE A 32 7.02 -0.60 -5.86
C PHE A 32 7.02 -1.51 -4.62
N ASN A 33 6.14 -1.18 -3.67
CA ASN A 33 6.00 -1.88 -2.40
C ASN A 33 4.93 -2.99 -2.52
N CYS A 34 5.32 -4.22 -2.21
CA CYS A 34 4.47 -5.41 -2.14
C CYS A 34 3.99 -5.71 -0.72
N LEU A 35 4.46 -4.97 0.30
CA LEU A 35 4.07 -5.20 1.69
C LEU A 35 2.55 -5.17 1.90
N PHE A 36 1.87 -4.28 1.18
CA PHE A 36 0.41 -4.14 1.18
C PHE A 36 -0.17 -4.50 -0.20
N CYS A 37 0.21 -5.67 -0.74
CA CYS A 37 -0.32 -6.14 -2.02
C CYS A 37 -1.86 -6.16 -2.08
N TYR A 38 -2.52 -6.37 -0.94
CA TYR A 38 -3.93 -6.03 -0.75
C TYR A 38 -4.02 -4.66 -0.07
N CYS A 39 -4.98 -3.82 -0.47
CA CYS A 39 -5.19 -2.54 0.19
C CYS A 39 -5.83 -2.75 1.57
N PRO A 40 -5.10 -2.51 2.68
CA PRO A 40 -5.67 -2.72 4.02
C PRO A 40 -6.73 -1.67 4.37
N LEU A 41 -6.79 -0.56 3.62
CA LEU A 41 -7.74 0.52 3.82
C LEU A 41 -9.00 0.39 2.95
N TYR A 42 -9.17 -0.72 2.22
CA TYR A 42 -10.27 -0.90 1.27
C TYR A 42 -11.64 -0.63 1.91
N LEU A 43 -11.86 -1.15 3.11
CA LEU A 43 -13.12 -1.05 3.86
C LEU A 43 -13.40 0.34 4.45
N MET A 44 -12.42 1.26 4.44
CA MET A 44 -12.62 2.62 4.93
C MET A 44 -13.39 3.51 3.94
N GLY A 45 -13.78 2.98 2.78
CA GLY A 45 -14.50 3.72 1.74
C GLY A 45 -13.73 4.98 1.32
N GLU A 46 -14.41 6.12 1.33
CA GLU A 46 -13.83 7.40 0.94
C GLU A 46 -12.79 7.94 1.94
N LYS A 47 -12.81 7.46 3.18
CA LYS A 47 -11.87 7.90 4.23
C LYS A 47 -10.47 7.33 4.06
N CYS A 48 -10.28 6.41 3.10
CA CYS A 48 -8.98 5.76 2.87
C CYS A 48 -7.92 6.69 2.25
N GLY A 49 -8.34 7.83 1.66
CA GLY A 49 -7.45 8.82 1.04
C GLY A 49 -6.64 8.32 -0.17
N GLY A 50 -7.05 7.19 -0.76
CA GLY A 50 -6.43 6.61 -1.96
C GLY A 50 -7.10 7.09 -3.24
N ASN A 51 -6.43 6.87 -4.38
CA ASN A 51 -7.00 7.10 -5.71
C ASN A 51 -7.84 5.90 -6.15
N PHE A 52 -9.16 5.95 -5.97
CA PHE A 52 -10.09 4.90 -6.35
C PHE A 52 -11.30 5.50 -7.08
N THR A 53 -12.08 4.66 -7.74
CA THR A 53 -13.40 5.00 -8.30
C THR A 53 -14.45 4.02 -7.76
N TYR A 54 -15.73 4.32 -7.96
CA TYR A 54 -16.80 3.34 -7.77
C TYR A 54 -17.35 2.93 -9.13
N THR A 55 -17.51 1.63 -9.33
CA THR A 55 -18.26 1.08 -10.46
C THR A 55 -19.74 1.50 -10.38
N PRO A 56 -20.51 1.41 -11.47
CA PRO A 56 -21.96 1.67 -11.43
C PRO A 56 -22.72 0.81 -10.40
N GLY A 57 -22.18 -0.37 -10.05
CA GLY A 57 -22.74 -1.26 -9.04
C GLY A 57 -22.29 -0.95 -7.59
N GLY A 58 -21.57 0.15 -7.36
CA GLY A 58 -21.11 0.56 -6.03
C GLY A 58 -19.89 -0.21 -5.51
N ILE A 59 -19.26 -1.05 -6.33
CA ILE A 59 -18.00 -1.72 -5.96
C ILE A 59 -16.85 -0.72 -6.08
N LYS A 60 -16.01 -0.65 -5.05
CA LYS A 60 -14.83 0.20 -5.01
C LYS A 60 -13.73 -0.39 -5.87
N ASP A 61 -13.31 0.34 -6.91
CA ASP A 61 -12.23 -0.04 -7.81
C ASP A 61 -10.95 0.72 -7.46
N CYS A 62 -9.92 -0.02 -7.05
CA CYS A 62 -8.62 0.53 -6.68
C CYS A 62 -7.53 0.25 -7.72
N SER A 63 -7.85 -0.25 -8.93
CA SER A 63 -6.85 -0.64 -9.93
C SER A 63 -5.97 0.52 -10.44
N ALA A 64 -6.35 1.78 -10.17
CA ALA A 64 -5.54 2.98 -10.43
C ALA A 64 -4.83 3.54 -9.17
N CYS A 65 -4.90 2.83 -8.05
CA CYS A 65 -4.37 3.28 -6.77
C CYS A 65 -2.95 2.77 -6.55
N LEU A 66 -2.00 3.68 -6.34
CA LEU A 66 -0.63 3.32 -5.93
C LEU A 66 -0.36 3.57 -4.44
N LEU A 67 -1.37 4.00 -3.68
CA LEU A 67 -1.20 4.32 -2.26
C LEU A 67 -0.51 3.19 -1.47
N PRO A 68 -0.95 1.92 -1.52
CA PRO A 68 -0.26 0.83 -0.80
C PRO A 68 1.08 0.41 -1.43
N HIS A 69 1.34 0.84 -2.66
CA HIS A 69 2.47 0.39 -3.47
C HIS A 69 3.64 1.37 -3.53
N ARG A 70 3.58 2.47 -2.78
CA ARG A 70 4.67 3.43 -2.66
C ARG A 70 5.49 3.15 -1.42
N ARG A 71 6.82 3.18 -1.56
CA ARG A 71 7.78 2.97 -0.48
C ARG A 71 7.53 3.89 0.72
N GLU A 72 7.20 5.15 0.45
CA GLU A 72 7.02 6.20 1.45
C GLU A 72 5.71 6.12 2.26
N ASN A 73 4.76 5.25 1.87
CA ASN A 73 3.40 5.28 2.42
C ASN A 73 3.15 4.34 3.60
N TYR A 74 4.17 3.62 4.10
CA TYR A 74 4.02 2.72 5.24
C TYR A 74 3.36 3.41 6.45
N SER A 75 3.93 4.53 6.89
CA SER A 75 3.45 5.25 8.08
C SER A 75 2.03 5.82 7.90
N TYR A 76 1.67 6.23 6.69
CA TYR A 76 0.31 6.68 6.37
C TYR A 76 -0.69 5.54 6.57
N ILE A 77 -0.38 4.36 6.03
CA ILE A 77 -1.27 3.19 6.06
C ILE A 77 -1.46 2.71 7.48
N VAL A 78 -0.37 2.56 8.23
CA VAL A 78 -0.43 2.17 9.65
C VAL A 78 -1.18 3.21 10.46
N GLY A 79 -0.92 4.51 10.24
CA GLY A 79 -1.66 5.60 10.89
C GLY A 79 -3.17 5.50 10.66
N LYS A 80 -3.61 5.27 9.41
CA LYS A 80 -5.03 5.12 9.08
C LYS A 80 -5.68 3.92 9.74
N LEU A 81 -4.96 2.80 9.84
CA LEU A 81 -5.46 1.63 10.56
C LEU A 81 -5.60 1.90 12.07
N MET A 82 -4.67 2.66 12.66
CA MET A 82 -4.73 3.02 14.08
C MET A 82 -5.81 4.06 14.39
N GLU A 83 -6.14 4.95 13.46
CA GLU A 83 -7.28 5.88 13.58
C GLU A 83 -8.63 5.13 13.64
N GLY A 84 -8.74 4.01 12.91
CA GLY A 84 -9.98 3.24 12.78
C GLY A 84 -10.11 2.05 13.74
N GLY A 85 -9.03 1.63 14.40
CA GLY A 85 -9.05 0.59 15.42
C GLY A 85 -9.43 1.16 16.78
N GLU A 86 -10.49 0.64 17.41
CA GLU A 86 -10.67 0.85 18.84
C GLU A 86 -9.41 0.36 19.56
N LYS A 87 -8.87 1.19 20.46
CA LYS A 87 -7.80 0.77 21.36
C LYS A 87 -8.35 -0.39 22.21
N PRO A 88 -7.63 -1.53 22.34
CA PRO A 88 -8.06 -2.58 23.26
C PRO A 88 -8.16 -2.08 24.69
#